data_AF-A0A0C4EYT9-F1
#
_entry.id   AF-A0A0C4EYT9-F1
#
_cell.length_a   1.000
_cell.length_b   1.000
_cell.length_c   1.000
_cell.angle_alpha   90.00
_cell.angle_beta   90.00
_cell.angle_gamma   90.00
#
_symmetry.space_group_name_H-M   'P 1'
#
loop_
_entity.id
_entity.type
_entity.pdbx_description
1 polymer ?
#
loop_
_entity_poly.entity_id
_entity_poly.type
_entity_poly.pdbx_seq_one_letter_code
_entity_poly.pdbx_strand_id
1 'polypeptide(L)'
;MYSVSVIGFLQELAHKHSLEPDHLSPGERDPGLTIKDMGGKLETWEKLHSILLPSIKDQLTLLLKSLDLIDPKKNPKPVTDQTIEILSNLDKTLESTVSAIVSLTREAPLPDENRDQGLKKGKYSYRR
;
A
#
# COMPACT_ATOMS: atom_id res chain seq x y z
N MET A 1 17.55 -4.39 29.40
CA MET A 1 17.46 -4.94 28.03
C MET A 1 16.09 -5.60 27.94
N TYR A 2 15.11 -4.93 27.35
CA TYR A 2 13.74 -5.46 27.25
C TYR A 2 13.78 -6.63 26.27
N SER A 3 13.48 -7.84 26.72
CA SER A 3 13.29 -8.97 25.81
C SER A 3 12.03 -8.68 24.99
N VAL A 4 12.21 -8.27 23.73
CA VAL A 4 11.08 -8.11 22.81
C VAL A 4 10.45 -9.48 22.62
N SER A 5 9.23 -9.64 23.13
CA SER A 5 8.46 -10.87 22.99
C SER A 5 7.82 -10.89 21.60
N VAL A 6 7.97 -12.02 20.88
CA VAL A 6 7.31 -12.24 19.58
C VAL A 6 5.80 -12.01 19.68
N ILE A 7 5.18 -12.40 20.80
CA ILE A 7 3.75 -12.18 21.06
C ILE A 7 3.44 -10.68 21.19
N GLY A 8 4.27 -9.94 21.91
CA GLY A 8 4.09 -8.49 22.07
C GLY A 8 4.18 -7.76 20.73
N PHE A 9 5.15 -8.15 19.88
CA PHE A 9 5.30 -7.61 18.54
C PHE A 9 4.07 -7.91 17.66
N LEU A 10 3.58 -9.16 17.68
CA LEU A 10 2.38 -9.55 16.93
C LEU A 10 1.14 -8.76 17.37
N GLN A 11 0.97 -8.53 18.66
CA GLN A 11 -0.13 -7.73 19.20
C GLN A 11 -0.02 -6.26 18.77
N GLU A 12 1.18 -5.68 18.84
CA GLU A 12 1.45 -4.31 18.37
C GLU A 12 1.15 -4.16 16.88
N LEU A 13 1.62 -5.09 16.05
CA LEU A 13 1.39 -5.08 14.61
C LEU A 13 -0.09 -5.22 14.27
N ALA A 14 -0.81 -6.13 14.96
CA ALA A 14 -2.25 -6.32 14.77
C ALA A 14 -3.06 -5.07 15.19
N HIS A 15 -2.63 -4.38 16.25
CA HIS A 15 -3.26 -3.14 16.69
C HIS A 15 -3.01 -2.00 15.69
N LYS A 16 -1.76 -1.84 15.25
CA LYS A 16 -1.33 -0.78 14.33
C LYS A 16 -2.00 -0.86 12.97
N HIS A 17 -2.15 -2.07 12.44
CA HIS A 17 -2.78 -2.31 11.14
C HIS A 17 -4.25 -2.70 11.25
N SER A 18 -4.89 -2.42 12.39
CA SER A 18 -6.34 -2.55 12.52
C SER A 18 -7.00 -1.50 11.63
N LEU A 19 -7.64 -1.96 10.56
CA LEU A 19 -8.32 -1.10 9.61
C LEU A 19 -9.68 -0.69 10.18
N GLU A 20 -9.74 0.37 10.99
CA GLU A 20 -11.02 1.04 11.21
C GLU A 20 -11.43 1.78 9.93
N PRO A 21 -12.66 1.59 9.43
CA PRO A 21 -13.12 2.14 8.16
C PRO A 21 -13.27 3.68 8.12
N ASP A 22 -13.14 4.37 9.26
CA ASP A 22 -13.57 5.77 9.43
C ASP A 22 -12.58 6.85 8.92
N HIS A 23 -11.49 6.46 8.25
CA HIS A 23 -10.46 7.42 7.78
C HIS A 23 -10.44 7.69 6.28
N LEU A 24 -11.38 7.12 5.51
CA LEU A 24 -11.53 7.44 4.10
C LEU A 24 -12.43 8.67 3.91
N SER A 25 -11.93 9.85 4.33
CA SER A 25 -12.53 11.11 3.87
C SER A 25 -12.48 11.14 2.35
N PRO A 26 -13.60 11.44 1.65
CA PRO A 26 -13.56 11.74 0.22
C PRO A 26 -12.50 12.79 -0.06
N GLY A 27 -11.69 12.58 -1.10
CA GLY A 27 -10.68 13.54 -1.51
C GLY A 27 -11.35 14.83 -2.00
N GLU A 28 -10.81 15.99 -1.61
CA GLU A 28 -11.28 17.28 -2.15
C GLU A 28 -10.99 17.36 -3.66
N ARG A 29 -11.92 17.97 -4.42
CA ARG A 29 -11.78 18.14 -5.87
C ARG A 29 -10.73 19.21 -6.18
N ASP A 30 -9.58 18.79 -6.70
CA ASP A 30 -8.52 19.69 -7.21
C ASP A 30 -8.57 19.88 -8.75
N PRO A 31 -8.97 21.05 -9.26
CA PRO A 31 -9.05 21.34 -10.71
C PRO A 31 -7.68 21.41 -11.44
N GLY A 32 -6.58 21.12 -10.76
CA GLY A 32 -5.20 21.17 -11.27
C GLY A 32 -4.61 19.88 -11.84
N LEU A 33 -5.35 18.76 -11.91
CA LEU A 33 -4.79 17.46 -12.36
C LEU A 33 -4.10 17.55 -13.73
N THR A 34 -2.81 17.23 -13.74
CA THR A 34 -1.98 17.16 -14.94
C THR A 34 -1.66 15.70 -15.29
N ILE A 35 -1.22 15.42 -16.51
CA ILE A 35 -0.77 14.08 -16.98
C ILE A 35 0.25 13.44 -16.01
N LYS A 36 1.03 14.28 -15.31
CA LYS A 36 2.00 13.87 -14.28
C LYS A 36 1.34 13.12 -13.11
N ASP A 37 0.13 13.50 -12.72
CA ASP A 37 -0.59 12.88 -11.61
C ASP A 37 -1.14 11.49 -11.98
N MET A 38 -1.54 11.29 -13.25
CA MET A 38 -1.88 9.96 -13.77
C MET A 38 -0.66 9.04 -13.85
N GLY A 39 0.51 9.58 -14.25
CA GLY A 39 1.78 8.85 -14.24
C GLY A 39 2.14 8.32 -12.84
N GLY A 40 2.02 9.18 -11.82
CA GLY A 40 2.28 8.78 -10.43
C GLY A 40 1.34 7.69 -9.90
N LYS A 41 0.06 7.70 -10.30
CA LYS A 41 -0.88 6.62 -9.92
C LYS A 41 -0.50 5.29 -10.59
N LEU A 42 -0.08 5.30 -11.85
CA LEU A 42 0.36 4.09 -12.55
C LEU A 42 1.61 3.49 -11.89
N GLU A 43 2.62 4.32 -11.58
CA GLU A 43 3.82 3.88 -10.86
C GLU A 43 3.49 3.32 -9.47
N THR A 44 2.57 3.97 -8.76
CA THR A 44 2.09 3.50 -7.45
C THR A 44 1.39 2.14 -7.56
N TRP A 45 0.55 1.96 -8.59
CA TRP A 45 -0.11 0.69 -8.88
C TRP A 45 0.90 -0.41 -9.21
N GLU A 46 1.87 -0.15 -10.09
CA GLU A 46 2.92 -1.12 -10.43
C GLU A 46 3.73 -1.52 -9.19
N LYS A 47 4.11 -0.56 -8.33
CA LYS A 47 4.80 -0.85 -7.07
C LYS A 47 3.94 -1.72 -6.15
N LEU A 48 2.66 -1.40 -6.00
CA LEU A 48 1.73 -2.18 -5.18
C LEU A 48 1.64 -3.63 -5.69
N HIS A 49 1.38 -3.80 -6.99
CA HIS A 49 1.11 -5.09 -7.60
C HIS A 49 2.36 -5.97 -7.73
N SER A 50 3.48 -5.39 -8.18
CA SER A 50 4.68 -6.16 -8.55
C SER A 50 5.71 -6.29 -7.43
N ILE A 51 5.62 -5.47 -6.38
CA ILE A 51 6.62 -5.45 -5.30
C ILE A 51 5.96 -5.70 -3.95
N LEU A 52 5.01 -4.87 -3.55
CA LEU A 52 4.48 -4.88 -2.18
C LEU A 52 3.64 -6.12 -1.89
N LEU A 53 2.65 -6.45 -2.72
CA LEU A 53 1.79 -7.61 -2.50
C LEU A 53 2.55 -8.95 -2.57
N PRO A 54 3.46 -9.19 -3.54
CA PRO A 54 4.32 -10.36 -3.52
C PRO A 54 5.21 -10.42 -2.27
N SER A 55 5.78 -9.29 -1.85
CA SER A 55 6.62 -9.23 -0.65
C SER A 55 5.86 -9.62 0.62
N ILE A 56 4.61 -9.17 0.78
CA ILE A 56 3.75 -9.60 1.91
C ILE A 56 3.60 -11.12 1.90
N LYS A 57 3.29 -11.73 0.75
CA LYS A 57 3.13 -13.18 0.63
C LYS A 57 4.40 -13.94 1.03
N ASP A 58 5.55 -13.47 0.56
CA ASP A 58 6.84 -14.10 0.86
C ASP A 58 7.19 -13.96 2.34
N GLN A 59 6.98 -12.77 2.92
CA GLN A 59 7.21 -12.49 4.34
C GLN A 59 6.29 -13.33 5.24
N LEU A 60 5.01 -13.51 4.88
CA LEU A 60 4.08 -14.40 5.61
C LEU A 60 4.53 -15.88 5.53
N THR A 61 5.05 -16.30 4.38
CA THR A 61 5.60 -17.66 4.21
C THR A 61 6.84 -17.87 5.08
N LEU A 62 7.73 -16.88 5.16
CA LEU A 62 8.89 -16.91 6.05
C LEU A 62 8.47 -16.90 7.52
N LEU A 63 7.49 -16.08 7.88
CA LEU A 63 6.97 -15.98 9.24
C LEU A 63 6.41 -17.34 9.70
N LEU A 64 5.60 -18.00 8.88
CA LEU A 64 5.05 -19.32 9.19
C LEU A 64 6.15 -20.34 9.50
N LYS A 65 7.19 -20.37 8.66
CA LYS A 65 8.35 -21.26 8.86
C LYS A 65 9.14 -20.91 10.11
N SER A 66 9.28 -19.61 10.42
CA SER A 66 10.01 -19.15 11.59
C SER A 66 9.27 -19.44 12.90
N LEU A 67 7.93 -19.37 12.89
CA LEU A 67 7.11 -19.73 14.05
C LEU A 67 7.21 -21.22 14.39
N ASP A 68 7.36 -22.09 13.39
CA ASP A 68 7.66 -23.51 13.61
C ASP A 68 8.99 -23.73 14.36
N LEU A 69 9.94 -22.80 14.23
CA LEU A 69 11.23 -22.84 14.94
C LEU A 69 11.14 -22.40 16.40
N ILE A 70 10.04 -21.75 16.79
CA ILE A 70 9.81 -21.28 18.16
C ILE A 70 9.13 -22.35 19.02
N ASP A 71 8.53 -23.39 18.42
CA ASP A 71 7.85 -24.45 19.17
C ASP A 71 8.84 -25.13 20.15
N PRO A 72 8.66 -24.97 21.48
CA PRO A 72 9.58 -25.52 22.47
C PRO A 72 9.57 -27.06 22.49
N LYS A 73 8.55 -27.70 21.92
CA LYS A 73 8.52 -29.16 21.74
C LYS A 73 9.43 -29.62 20.60
N LYS A 74 9.62 -28.78 19.58
CA LYS A 74 10.47 -29.07 18.40
C LYS A 74 11.89 -28.54 18.58
N ASN A 75 12.06 -27.43 19.29
CA ASN A 75 13.34 -26.75 19.45
C ASN A 75 13.64 -26.42 20.92
N PRO A 76 14.61 -27.10 21.56
CA PRO A 76 14.97 -26.87 22.97
C PRO A 76 15.63 -25.50 23.23
N LYS A 77 16.03 -24.79 22.18
CA LYS A 77 16.48 -23.39 22.21
C LYS A 77 15.74 -22.60 21.13
N PRO A 78 14.57 -22.02 21.43
CA PRO A 78 13.80 -21.27 20.44
C PRO A 78 14.60 -20.05 19.97
N VAL A 79 14.61 -19.82 18.65
CA VAL A 79 15.28 -18.67 18.03
C VAL A 79 14.23 -17.62 17.70
N THR A 80 14.23 -16.53 18.47
CA THR A 80 13.23 -15.46 18.34
C THR A 80 13.68 -14.33 17.42
N ASP A 81 14.98 -14.09 17.30
CA ASP A 81 15.53 -12.92 16.61
C ASP A 81 15.14 -12.87 15.13
N GLN A 82 15.24 -14.01 14.43
CA GLN A 82 14.82 -14.13 13.03
C GLN A 82 13.33 -13.83 12.86
N THR A 83 12.50 -14.29 13.79
CA THR A 83 11.05 -14.03 13.77
C THR A 83 10.76 -12.54 13.96
N ILE A 84 11.47 -11.89 14.88
CA ILE A 84 11.34 -10.45 15.12
C ILE A 84 11.75 -9.64 13.89
N GLU A 85 12.83 -10.04 13.21
CA GLU A 85 13.28 -9.39 11.97
C GLU A 85 12.24 -9.52 10.85
N ILE A 86 11.67 -10.72 10.65
CA ILE A 86 10.60 -10.95 9.68
C ILE A 86 9.39 -10.08 9.99
N LEU A 87 8.98 -9.98 11.26
CA LEU A 87 7.86 -9.13 11.68
C LEU A 87 8.13 -7.64 11.46
N SER A 88 9.35 -7.17 11.75
CA SER A 88 9.75 -5.78 11.48
C SER A 88 9.71 -5.43 10.00
N ASN A 89 10.12 -6.37 9.14
CA ASN A 89 10.05 -6.17 7.70
C ASN A 89 8.61 -6.22 7.18
N LEU A 90 7.77 -7.10 7.73
CA LEU A 90 6.34 -7.16 7.40
C LEU A 90 5.62 -5.85 7.75
N ASP A 91 5.90 -5.28 8.93
CA ASP A 91 5.33 -4.00 9.36
C ASP A 91 5.60 -2.88 8.34
N LYS A 92 6.86 -2.72 7.92
CA LYS A 92 7.26 -1.72 6.90
C LYS A 92 6.58 -1.95 5.55
N THR A 93 6.42 -3.21 5.13
CA THR A 93 5.73 -3.54 3.88
C THR A 93 4.25 -3.19 3.97
N LEU A 94 3.60 -3.47 5.11
CA LEU A 94 2.20 -3.14 5.35
C LEU A 94 1.99 -1.61 5.36
N GLU A 95 2.84 -0.85 6.04
CA GLU A 95 2.79 0.63 6.01
C GLU A 95 2.91 1.16 4.58
N SER A 96 3.88 0.63 3.81
CA SER A 96 4.09 1.02 2.42
C SER A 96 2.87 0.67 1.55
N THR A 97 2.21 -0.45 1.84
CA THR A 97 1.01 -0.93 1.14
C THR A 97 -0.18 -0.04 1.44
N VAL A 98 -0.43 0.29 2.72
CA VAL A 98 -1.49 1.22 3.12
C VAL A 98 -1.27 2.58 2.47
N SER A 99 -0.04 3.11 2.50
CA SER A 99 0.31 4.38 1.84
C SER A 99 0.04 4.34 0.32
N ALA A 100 0.41 3.25 -0.35
CA ALA A 100 0.15 3.07 -1.78
C ALA A 100 -1.36 3.00 -2.08
N ILE A 101 -2.13 2.26 -1.27
CA ILE A 101 -3.58 2.17 -1.40
C ILE A 101 -4.23 3.54 -1.19
N VAL A 102 -3.87 4.26 -0.13
CA VAL A 102 -4.38 5.62 0.13
C VAL A 102 -4.07 6.58 -1.02
N SER A 103 -2.87 6.49 -1.59
CA SER A 103 -2.50 7.29 -2.78
C SER A 103 -3.36 6.95 -4.01
N LEU A 104 -3.70 5.66 -4.21
CA LEU A 104 -4.53 5.21 -5.32
C LEU A 104 -6.02 5.54 -5.14
N THR A 105 -6.54 5.41 -3.92
CA THR A 105 -7.96 5.59 -3.59
C THR A 105 -8.35 7.03 -3.38
N ARG A 106 -7.38 7.95 -3.20
CA ARG A 106 -7.64 9.38 -3.35
C ARG A 106 -8.28 9.62 -4.72
N GLU A 107 -9.50 10.14 -4.69
CA GLU A 107 -10.27 10.48 -5.88
C GLU A 107 -9.37 11.33 -6.78
N ALA A 108 -9.26 10.91 -8.05
CA ALA A 108 -8.74 11.79 -9.06
C ALA A 108 -9.81 12.88 -9.27
N PRO A 109 -9.48 14.17 -9.14
CA PRO A 109 -10.42 15.21 -9.51
C PRO A 109 -11.00 14.93 -10.91
N LEU A 110 -12.31 14.99 -11.03
CA LEU A 110 -12.94 14.85 -12.34
C LEU A 110 -12.43 16.00 -13.23
N PRO A 111 -12.07 15.74 -14.50
CA PRO A 111 -11.78 16.82 -15.42
C PRO A 111 -13.05 17.68 -15.53
N ASP A 112 -12.89 18.98 -15.28
CA ASP A 112 -13.96 19.96 -15.49
C ASP A 112 -14.40 19.89 -16.96
N GLU A 113 -15.71 19.71 -17.19
CA GLU A 113 -16.36 19.71 -18.51
C GLU A 113 -15.93 20.92 -19.37
N ASN A 114 -15.50 22.01 -18.73
CA ASN A 114 -15.08 23.24 -19.39
C ASN A 114 -13.68 23.21 -20.04
N ARG A 115 -12.88 22.15 -19.87
CA ARG A 115 -11.52 22.07 -20.46
C ARG A 115 -11.43 21.37 -21.81
N ASP A 116 -12.55 20.88 -22.36
CA ASP A 116 -12.60 20.24 -23.68
C ASP A 116 -12.68 21.27 -24.84
N GLN A 117 -12.13 22.47 -24.65
CA GLN A 117 -12.11 23.53 -25.67
C GLN A 117 -11.11 23.26 -26.81
N GLY A 118 -10.35 22.17 -26.75
CA GLY A 118 -9.39 21.76 -27.78
C GLY A 118 -10.01 21.22 -29.08
N LEU A 119 -11.29 20.84 -29.09
CA LEU A 119 -11.95 20.21 -30.25
C LEU A 119 -12.98 21.11 -30.96
N LYS A 120 -12.79 22.43 -30.96
CA LYS A 120 -13.64 23.37 -31.73
C LYS A 120 -12.90 24.13 -32.82
N LYS A 121 -12.10 23.46 -33.68
CA LYS A 121 -11.71 24.04 -34.98
C LYS A 121 -11.64 22.98 -36.06
N GLY A 122 -12.80 22.73 -36.69
CA GLY A 122 -12.91 21.87 -37.85
C GLY A 122 -14.22 22.03 -38.61
N LYS A 123 -14.76 23.25 -38.75
CA LYS A 123 -15.90 23.52 -39.65
C LYS A 123 -15.82 24.90 -40.30
N TYR A 124 -14.96 25.04 -41.31
CA TYR A 124 -15.11 25.92 -42.48
C TYR A 124 -14.20 25.26 -43.55
N SER A 125 -14.64 24.83 -44.74
CA SER A 125 -15.30 25.61 -45.79
C SER A 125 -15.90 24.72 -46.90
N TYR A 126 -17.12 25.03 -47.33
CA TYR A 126 -17.50 25.07 -48.75
C TYR A 126 -18.79 25.90 -48.88
N ARG A 127 -18.66 27.17 -49.31
CA ARG A 127 -19.77 27.94 -49.87
C ARG A 127 -19.69 27.79 -51.39
N ARG A 128 -20.78 27.36 -52.03
CA ARG A 128 -21.09 27.74 -53.41
C ARG A 128 -21.91 29.03 -53.37
#